data_AF-A0A2H0XX43-F1
#
_entry.id   AF-A0A2H0XX43-F1
#
_cell.length_a   1.000
_cell.length_b   1.000
_cell.length_c   1.000
_cell.angle_alpha   90.00
_cell.angle_beta   90.00
_cell.angle_gamma   90.00
#
_symmetry.space_group_name_H-M   'P 1'
#
loop_
_entity.id
_entity.type
_entity.pdbx_description
1 polymer ?
#
loop_
_entity_poly.entity_id
_entity_poly.type
_entity_poly.pdbx_seq_one_letter_code
_entity_poly.pdbx_strand_id
1 'polypeptide(L)'
;MRIPAFLRQLILLLLVFALGYSLASSGSGFFDLLHKSKPATSSDNLLADQLSLADSLSYAKRDELFTVITKRFKVVQKFTAAELWQRNQKCGGDRQLAYFKQLLTAFSPTDDGIEYRFVFKGDCQGGRDWSITVVPNKIGYTNFGNFQNDFDLCDINGETYPYLLSKNYLAFCSAPTSGLEASQGLPLGREVLVAFLKPTIKLR
;
A
#
# COMPACT_ATOMS: atom_id res chain seq x y z
N MET A 1 -16.25 -40.81 32.59
CA MET A 1 -15.67 -39.63 31.91
C MET A 1 -16.78 -38.60 31.73
N ARG A 2 -16.73 -37.46 32.44
CA ARG A 2 -17.73 -36.39 32.33
C ARG A 2 -17.25 -35.36 31.31
N ILE A 3 -18.00 -35.21 30.21
CA ILE A 3 -17.69 -34.24 29.16
C ILE A 3 -17.98 -32.83 29.71
N PRO A 4 -17.03 -31.87 29.62
CA PRO A 4 -17.20 -30.52 30.12
C PRO A 4 -18.28 -29.76 29.35
N ALA A 5 -19.07 -28.93 30.05
CA ALA A 5 -20.26 -28.26 29.53
C ALA A 5 -20.01 -27.39 28.29
N PHE A 6 -18.79 -26.87 28.11
CA PHE A 6 -18.39 -26.09 26.95
C PHE A 6 -18.37 -26.90 25.65
N LEU A 7 -18.07 -28.21 25.72
CA LEU A 7 -18.04 -29.09 24.55
C LEU A 7 -19.45 -29.39 24.00
N ARG A 8 -20.50 -29.28 24.84
CA ARG A 8 -21.90 -29.45 24.43
C ARG A 8 -22.41 -28.29 23.58
N GLN A 9 -21.95 -27.06 23.84
CA GLN A 9 -22.34 -25.89 23.05
C GLN A 9 -21.66 -25.86 21.66
N LEU A 10 -20.43 -26.36 21.56
CA LEU A 10 -19.70 -26.41 20.29
C LEU A 10 -20.30 -27.41 19.29
N ILE A 11 -20.82 -28.54 19.78
CA ILE A 11 -21.45 -29.59 18.94
C ILE A 11 -22.80 -29.10 18.37
N LEU A 12 -23.55 -28.28 19.14
CA LEU A 12 -24.81 -27.70 18.68
C LEU A 12 -24.62 -26.64 17.60
N LEU A 13 -23.52 -25.87 17.64
CA LEU A 13 -23.23 -24.85 16.62
C LEU A 13 -22.79 -25.47 15.27
N LEU A 14 -22.12 -26.62 15.29
CA LEU A 14 -21.68 -27.32 14.08
C LEU A 14 -22.82 -28.01 13.32
N LEU A 15 -23.92 -28.36 13.99
CA LEU A 15 -25.11 -28.93 13.34
C LEU A 15 -25.95 -27.88 12.57
N VAL A 16 -25.89 -26.61 12.95
CA VAL A 16 -26.64 -25.54 12.26
C VAL A 16 -26.01 -25.18 10.91
N PHE A 17 -24.68 -25.32 10.76
CA PHE A 17 -24.00 -25.05 9.49
C PHE A 17 -24.15 -26.15 8.43
N ALA A 18 -24.62 -27.34 8.80
CA ALA A 18 -24.74 -28.48 7.87
C ALA A 18 -26.10 -28.57 7.13
N LEU A 19 -27.07 -27.70 7.43
CA LEU A 19 -28.42 -27.76 6.84
C LEU A 19 -28.73 -26.66 5.80
N GLY A 20 -27.71 -25.88 5.37
CA GLY A 20 -27.90 -24.76 4.44
C GLY A 20 -27.75 -25.04 2.94
N TYR A 21 -27.43 -26.27 2.53
CA TYR A 21 -27.23 -26.61 1.12
C TYR A 21 -28.33 -27.52 0.58
N SER A 22 -29.36 -26.93 -0.04
CA SER A 22 -30.00 -27.42 -1.29
C SER A 22 -31.33 -26.70 -1.53
N LEU A 23 -31.46 -26.06 -2.70
CA LEU A 23 -32.53 -26.23 -3.69
C LEU A 23 -32.71 -24.96 -4.52
N ALA A 24 -32.27 -25.01 -5.79
CA ALA A 24 -32.98 -24.45 -6.95
C ALA A 24 -32.24 -24.81 -8.26
N SER A 25 -32.58 -25.96 -8.84
CA SER A 25 -32.70 -26.12 -10.30
C SER A 25 -34.05 -25.49 -10.72
N SER A 26 -34.40 -25.10 -11.94
CA SER A 26 -33.99 -25.44 -13.30
C SER A 26 -34.79 -24.52 -14.24
N GLY A 27 -34.30 -24.23 -15.45
CA GLY A 27 -35.11 -23.60 -16.51
C GLY A 27 -34.33 -23.46 -17.81
N SER A 28 -34.54 -24.39 -18.74
CA SER A 28 -33.89 -24.46 -20.04
C SER A 28 -34.73 -23.85 -21.16
N GLY A 29 -34.08 -23.07 -22.02
CA GLY A 29 -34.26 -23.10 -23.48
C GLY A 29 -35.13 -22.01 -24.11
N PHE A 30 -34.53 -21.15 -24.95
CA PHE A 30 -35.09 -20.78 -26.26
C PHE A 30 -34.03 -20.08 -27.15
N PHE A 31 -34.21 -20.23 -28.46
CA PHE A 31 -33.28 -20.02 -29.57
C PHE A 31 -32.57 -18.66 -29.69
N ASP A 32 -31.28 -18.73 -30.00
CA ASP A 32 -30.64 -18.29 -31.26
C ASP A 32 -30.97 -16.87 -31.80
N LEU A 33 -29.94 -16.01 -31.90
CA LEU A 33 -29.73 -15.15 -33.06
C LEU A 33 -28.31 -14.56 -33.08
N LEU A 34 -27.65 -14.89 -34.19
CA LEU A 34 -26.39 -14.40 -34.74
C LEU A 34 -26.07 -12.91 -34.59
N HIS A 35 -24.76 -12.67 -34.60
CA HIS A 35 -24.03 -11.47 -34.99
C HIS A 35 -24.08 -10.28 -34.01
N LYS A 36 -22.96 -10.03 -33.32
CA LYS A 36 -21.94 -9.07 -33.79
C LYS A 36 -20.76 -9.10 -32.81
N SER A 37 -19.58 -9.41 -33.32
CA SER A 37 -18.32 -9.17 -32.63
C SER A 37 -18.20 -7.69 -32.25
N LYS A 38 -17.87 -7.44 -30.98
CA LYS A 38 -17.35 -6.15 -30.53
C LYS A 38 -16.28 -6.45 -29.47
N PRO A 39 -15.04 -5.94 -29.61
CA PRO A 39 -14.03 -6.16 -28.58
C PRO A 39 -14.44 -5.38 -27.32
N ALA A 40 -14.64 -6.11 -26.22
CA ALA A 40 -14.77 -5.55 -24.89
C ALA A 40 -13.37 -5.38 -24.31
N THR A 41 -12.75 -4.23 -24.51
CA THR A 41 -11.49 -3.88 -23.85
C THR A 41 -11.41 -2.36 -23.69
N SER A 42 -11.83 -1.85 -22.52
CA SER A 42 -11.34 -0.56 -21.97
C SER A 42 -11.80 -0.33 -20.52
N SER A 43 -13.06 -0.58 -20.16
CA SER A 43 -13.57 -0.26 -18.80
C SER A 43 -13.22 -1.29 -17.73
N ASP A 44 -13.22 -2.57 -18.06
CA ASP A 44 -13.08 -3.65 -17.07
C ASP A 44 -11.64 -3.76 -16.56
N ASN A 45 -10.66 -3.42 -17.39
CA ASN A 45 -9.25 -3.32 -16.98
C ASN A 45 -8.99 -2.13 -16.06
N LEU A 46 -9.71 -1.01 -16.23
CA LEU A 46 -9.52 0.17 -15.39
C LEU A 46 -10.00 -0.09 -13.95
N LEU A 47 -11.12 -0.79 -13.79
CA LEU A 47 -11.64 -1.22 -12.48
C LEU A 47 -10.76 -2.29 -11.83
N ALA A 48 -10.25 -3.25 -12.62
CA ALA A 48 -9.34 -4.29 -12.13
C ALA A 48 -7.99 -3.70 -11.67
N ASP A 49 -7.40 -2.77 -12.42
CA ASP A 49 -6.17 -2.06 -12.03
C ASP A 49 -6.40 -1.11 -10.83
N GLN A 50 -7.59 -0.54 -10.71
CA GLN A 50 -7.98 0.25 -9.55
C GLN A 50 -8.10 -0.61 -8.28
N LEU A 51 -8.69 -1.80 -8.37
CA LEU A 51 -8.77 -2.75 -7.26
C LEU A 51 -7.39 -3.31 -6.88
N SER A 52 -6.55 -3.66 -7.87
CA SER A 52 -5.23 -4.28 -7.61
C SER A 52 -4.31 -3.37 -6.81
N LEU A 53 -4.27 -2.07 -7.12
CA LEU A 53 -3.39 -1.13 -6.42
C LEU A 53 -3.93 -0.76 -5.03
N ALA A 54 -5.25 -0.72 -4.84
CA ALA A 54 -5.84 -0.49 -3.52
C ALA A 54 -5.51 -1.62 -2.54
N ASP A 55 -5.34 -2.84 -3.05
CA ASP A 55 -4.89 -4.02 -2.32
C ASP A 55 -3.36 -4.11 -2.17
N SER A 56 -2.59 -3.19 -2.74
CA SER A 56 -1.11 -3.24 -2.70
C SER A 56 -0.53 -3.16 -1.28
N LEU A 57 -1.26 -2.55 -0.34
CA LEU A 57 -0.86 -2.37 1.04
C LEU A 57 -1.88 -3.00 1.98
N SER A 58 -1.40 -3.83 2.90
CA SER A 58 -2.18 -4.31 4.05
C SER A 58 -1.59 -3.77 5.35
N TYR A 59 -2.47 -3.48 6.32
CA TYR A 59 -2.12 -2.97 7.65
C TYR A 59 -3.24 -3.31 8.64
N ALA A 60 -2.93 -3.33 9.94
CA ALA A 60 -3.95 -3.52 10.97
C ALA A 60 -4.82 -2.27 11.09
N LYS A 61 -6.14 -2.45 11.09
CA LYS A 61 -7.08 -1.35 11.31
C LYS A 61 -7.27 -1.09 12.80
N ARG A 62 -7.37 0.19 13.15
CA ARG A 62 -7.73 0.66 14.48
C ARG A 62 -8.40 2.02 14.35
N ASP A 63 -9.70 2.00 14.10
CA ASP A 63 -10.46 3.18 13.69
C ASP A 63 -10.52 4.25 14.79
N GLU A 64 -10.36 3.88 16.05
CA GLU A 64 -10.24 4.82 17.16
C GLU A 64 -8.88 5.54 17.21
N LEU A 65 -7.83 4.94 16.61
CA LEU A 65 -6.46 5.46 16.68
C LEU A 65 -6.15 6.46 15.56
N PHE A 66 -6.60 6.18 14.34
CA PHE A 66 -6.26 7.00 13.18
C PHE A 66 -7.36 7.01 12.12
N THR A 67 -7.30 7.99 11.21
CA THR A 67 -7.95 7.93 9.90
C THR A 67 -6.91 7.61 8.81
N VAL A 68 -7.39 7.07 7.69
CA VAL A 68 -6.57 6.89 6.49
C VAL A 68 -7.14 7.73 5.37
N ILE A 69 -6.29 8.54 4.74
CA ILE A 69 -6.60 9.29 3.54
C ILE A 69 -5.76 8.71 2.42
N THR A 70 -6.41 8.29 1.33
CA THR A 70 -5.72 7.74 0.15
C THR A 70 -5.74 8.72 -1.01
N LYS A 71 -4.59 8.90 -1.67
CA LYS A 71 -4.47 9.75 -2.86
C LYS A 71 -3.74 9.00 -3.98
N ARG A 72 -4.35 8.95 -5.17
CA ARG A 72 -3.70 8.45 -6.39
C ARG A 72 -2.88 9.53 -7.06
N PHE A 73 -1.81 9.13 -7.74
CA PHE A 73 -0.96 10.03 -8.53
C PHE A 73 -0.29 9.26 -9.67
N LYS A 74 0.16 9.96 -10.71
CA LYS A 74 1.00 9.36 -11.76
C LYS A 74 2.44 9.26 -11.29
N VAL A 75 3.04 8.09 -11.42
CA VAL A 75 4.42 7.85 -10.93
C VAL A 75 5.40 8.83 -11.55
N VAL A 76 5.27 9.09 -12.86
CA VAL A 76 6.09 10.04 -13.63
C VAL A 76 5.94 11.51 -13.19
N GLN A 77 4.93 11.85 -12.39
CA GLN A 77 4.74 13.18 -11.80
C GLN A 77 5.34 13.28 -10.38
N LYS A 78 5.49 12.16 -9.67
CA LYS A 78 6.02 12.13 -8.30
C LYS A 78 7.54 12.02 -8.26
N PHE A 79 8.15 11.37 -9.25
CA PHE A 79 9.59 11.19 -9.34
C PHE A 79 10.13 11.79 -10.64
N THR A 80 11.05 12.75 -10.51
CA THR A 80 11.81 13.26 -11.66
C THR A 80 13.27 12.82 -11.60
N ALA A 81 13.88 12.63 -12.77
CA ALA A 81 15.28 12.23 -12.84
C ALA A 81 16.22 13.27 -12.20
N ALA A 82 15.88 14.56 -12.31
CA ALA A 82 16.64 15.65 -11.73
C ALA A 82 16.62 15.59 -10.20
N GLU A 83 15.46 15.35 -9.58
CA GLU A 83 15.35 15.23 -8.12
C GLU A 83 16.08 14.01 -7.60
N LEU A 84 15.91 12.84 -8.24
CA LEU A 84 16.61 11.61 -7.84
C LEU A 84 18.13 11.76 -7.96
N TRP A 85 18.60 12.37 -9.05
CA TRP A 85 20.02 12.68 -9.21
C TRP A 85 20.53 13.62 -8.12
N GLN A 86 19.83 14.73 -7.84
CA GLN A 86 20.24 15.66 -6.78
C GLN A 86 20.29 14.99 -5.40
N ARG A 87 19.35 14.09 -5.10
CA ARG A 87 19.35 13.31 -3.85
C ARG A 87 20.54 12.36 -3.79
N ASN A 88 20.82 11.65 -4.88
CA ASN A 88 21.96 10.76 -4.98
C ASN A 88 23.29 11.52 -4.73
N GLN A 89 23.47 12.70 -5.33
CA GLN A 89 24.66 13.53 -5.10
C GLN A 89 24.78 13.96 -3.64
N LYS A 90 23.67 14.36 -3.00
CA LYS A 90 23.66 14.74 -1.57
C LYS A 90 24.04 13.58 -0.66
N CYS A 91 23.75 12.35 -1.08
CA CYS A 91 24.12 11.13 -0.38
C CYS A 91 25.55 10.63 -0.68
N GLY A 92 26.35 11.39 -1.44
CA GLY A 92 27.69 10.94 -1.85
C GLY A 92 27.69 9.87 -2.94
N GLY A 93 26.56 9.68 -3.63
CA GLY A 93 26.48 8.84 -4.82
C GLY A 93 27.17 9.49 -6.02
N ASP A 94 27.50 8.66 -7.01
CA ASP A 94 28.26 9.02 -8.21
C ASP A 94 27.46 8.80 -9.50
N ARG A 95 26.16 8.50 -9.40
CA ARG A 95 25.33 8.16 -10.55
C ARG A 95 24.99 9.42 -11.33
N GLN A 96 25.19 9.37 -12.64
CA GLN A 96 24.91 10.51 -13.52
C GLN A 96 23.41 10.72 -13.75
N LEU A 97 23.00 11.94 -14.10
CA LEU A 97 21.61 12.25 -14.45
C LEU A 97 21.03 11.31 -15.55
N ALA A 98 21.86 10.89 -16.51
CA ALA A 98 21.45 9.96 -17.56
C ALA A 98 20.99 8.60 -17.01
N TYR A 99 21.60 8.13 -15.92
CA TYR A 99 21.19 6.92 -15.22
C TYR A 99 19.74 7.04 -14.74
N PHE A 100 19.39 8.13 -14.04
CA PHE A 100 18.03 8.32 -13.51
C PHE A 100 17.00 8.58 -14.60
N LYS A 101 17.39 9.22 -15.71
CA LYS A 101 16.54 9.33 -16.90
C LYS A 101 16.18 7.94 -17.43
N GLN A 102 17.17 7.06 -17.58
CA GLN A 102 16.98 5.68 -18.01
C GLN A 102 16.17 4.86 -16.99
N LEU A 103 16.43 5.04 -15.70
CA LEU A 103 15.70 4.36 -14.64
C LEU A 103 14.19 4.64 -14.73
N LEU A 104 13.82 5.90 -14.92
CA LEU A 104 12.42 6.32 -14.96
C LEU A 104 11.69 5.93 -16.26
N THR A 105 12.40 5.49 -17.31
CA THR A 105 11.71 4.95 -18.51
C THR A 105 10.99 3.63 -18.25
N ALA A 106 11.27 2.97 -17.11
CA ALA A 106 10.54 1.78 -16.69
C ALA A 106 9.06 2.08 -16.39
N PHE A 107 8.73 3.33 -16.07
CA PHE A 107 7.37 3.77 -15.81
C PHE A 107 6.73 4.38 -17.06
N SER A 108 5.51 3.94 -17.34
CA SER A 108 4.64 4.54 -18.34
C SER A 108 3.94 5.78 -17.78
N PRO A 109 3.50 6.72 -18.65
CA PRO A 109 2.67 7.87 -18.23
C PRO A 109 1.34 7.47 -17.56
N THR A 110 0.92 6.22 -17.75
CA THR A 110 -0.31 5.67 -17.18
C THR A 110 -0.11 5.01 -15.82
N ASP A 111 1.12 4.66 -15.43
CA ASP A 111 1.38 3.99 -14.16
C ASP A 111 0.97 4.87 -12.97
N ASP A 112 0.13 4.30 -12.12
CA ASP A 112 -0.41 4.94 -10.94
C ASP A 112 0.34 4.48 -9.68
N GLY A 113 0.52 5.40 -8.75
CA GLY A 113 0.85 5.12 -7.35
C GLY A 113 -0.29 5.50 -6.42
N ILE A 114 -0.22 5.02 -5.17
CA ILE A 114 -1.14 5.40 -4.10
C ILE A 114 -0.34 5.85 -2.90
N GLU A 115 -0.69 7.02 -2.37
CA GLU A 115 -0.25 7.49 -1.06
C GLU A 115 -1.33 7.18 -0.02
N TYR A 116 -0.94 6.49 1.04
CA TYR A 116 -1.73 6.22 2.24
C TYR A 116 -1.23 7.14 3.36
N ARG A 117 -2.01 8.17 3.69
CA ARG A 117 -1.71 9.08 4.80
C ARG A 117 -2.52 8.67 6.03
N PHE A 118 -1.83 8.19 7.05
CA PHE A 118 -2.39 7.86 8.35
C PHE A 118 -2.36 9.10 9.23
N VAL A 119 -3.48 9.48 9.80
CA VAL A 119 -3.60 10.69 10.64
C VAL A 119 -4.10 10.30 12.03
N PHE A 120 -3.27 10.55 13.05
CA PHE A 120 -3.55 10.26 14.44
C PHE A 120 -4.75 11.08 14.94
N LYS A 121 -5.71 10.43 15.61
CA LYS A 121 -6.93 11.07 16.08
C LYS A 121 -6.80 11.76 17.44
N GLY A 122 -5.93 11.27 18.32
CA GLY A 122 -5.79 11.78 19.69
C GLY A 122 -5.01 13.08 19.79
N ASP A 123 -5.08 13.72 20.96
CA ASP A 123 -4.26 14.88 21.28
C ASP A 123 -2.78 14.47 21.31
N CYS A 124 -1.94 15.29 20.67
CA CYS A 124 -0.52 15.01 20.55
C CYS A 124 0.27 16.30 20.32
N GLN A 125 1.55 16.24 20.64
CA GLN A 125 2.53 17.24 20.23
C GLN A 125 3.20 16.82 18.91
N GLY A 126 3.76 17.79 18.18
CA GLY A 126 4.47 17.56 16.91
C GLY A 126 3.58 17.03 15.77
N GLY A 127 4.22 16.31 14.83
CA GLY A 127 3.56 15.75 13.66
C GLY A 127 2.52 14.68 14.01
N ARG A 128 1.34 14.75 13.36
CA ARG A 128 0.21 13.82 13.60
C ARG A 128 0.06 12.74 12.54
N ASP A 129 0.85 12.83 11.48
CA ASP A 129 0.67 12.05 10.28
C ASP A 129 1.88 11.21 9.92
N TRP A 130 1.65 10.06 9.30
CA TRP A 130 2.68 9.23 8.71
C TRP A 130 2.16 8.78 7.34
N SER A 131 2.97 8.90 6.29
CA SER A 131 2.55 8.48 4.95
C SER A 131 3.35 7.30 4.44
N ILE A 132 2.67 6.44 3.68
CA ILE A 132 3.25 5.35 2.91
C ILE A 132 2.84 5.52 1.46
N THR A 133 3.82 5.67 0.59
CA THR A 133 3.62 5.77 -0.85
C THR A 133 3.94 4.44 -1.48
N VAL A 134 3.01 3.88 -2.26
CA VAL A 134 3.20 2.62 -2.98
C VAL A 134 3.16 2.89 -4.48
N VAL A 135 4.14 2.34 -5.19
CA VAL A 135 4.20 2.35 -6.66
C VAL A 135 4.50 0.95 -7.20
N PRO A 136 4.15 0.65 -8.46
CA PRO A 136 4.50 -0.63 -9.07
C PRO A 136 6.02 -0.83 -9.17
N ASN A 137 6.51 -2.04 -8.97
CA ASN A 137 7.91 -2.40 -9.15
C ASN A 137 8.23 -2.68 -10.63
N LYS A 138 8.03 -1.67 -11.50
CA LYS A 138 8.32 -1.80 -12.94
C LYS A 138 9.81 -1.91 -13.25
N ILE A 139 10.66 -1.37 -12.37
CA ILE A 139 12.12 -1.46 -12.48
C ILE A 139 12.59 -2.91 -12.26
N GLY A 140 11.81 -3.72 -11.55
CA GLY A 140 12.11 -5.14 -11.32
C GLY A 140 13.13 -5.38 -10.23
N TYR A 141 13.15 -4.53 -9.19
CA TYR A 141 14.03 -4.76 -8.04
C TYR A 141 13.68 -6.07 -7.35
N THR A 142 14.70 -6.88 -7.10
CA THR A 142 14.59 -8.12 -6.31
C THR A 142 15.33 -8.01 -4.97
N ASN A 143 16.11 -6.94 -4.80
CA ASN A 143 16.94 -6.68 -3.63
C ASN A 143 16.66 -5.27 -3.09
N PHE A 144 16.43 -5.17 -1.79
CA PHE A 144 16.10 -3.91 -1.12
C PHE A 144 17.25 -2.90 -1.16
N GLY A 145 18.50 -3.34 -1.11
CA GLY A 145 19.68 -2.47 -1.23
C GLY A 145 19.80 -1.78 -2.58
N ASN A 146 19.43 -2.43 -3.68
CA ASN A 146 19.38 -1.77 -5.00
C ASN A 146 18.28 -0.72 -5.05
N PHE A 147 17.09 -1.07 -4.53
CA PHE A 147 15.99 -0.12 -4.39
C PHE A 147 16.41 1.09 -3.53
N GLN A 148 17.10 0.86 -2.42
CA GLN A 148 17.64 1.91 -1.58
C GLN A 148 18.62 2.78 -2.35
N ASN A 149 19.65 2.21 -2.96
CA ASN A 149 20.69 2.97 -3.66
C ASN A 149 20.15 3.93 -4.74
N ASP A 150 19.04 3.58 -5.38
CA ASP A 150 18.44 4.37 -6.47
C ASP A 150 17.45 5.44 -5.97
N PHE A 151 16.95 5.30 -4.74
CA PHE A 151 15.94 6.19 -4.17
C PHE A 151 16.32 6.76 -2.80
N ASP A 152 17.57 6.58 -2.38
CA ASP A 152 18.00 6.94 -1.03
C ASP A 152 17.86 8.45 -0.78
N LEU A 153 17.59 8.77 0.47
CA LEU A 153 17.42 10.11 0.96
C LEU A 153 18.30 10.30 2.19
N CYS A 154 19.27 11.19 2.08
CA CYS A 154 20.10 11.62 3.21
C CYS A 154 19.58 12.93 3.81
N ASP A 155 18.38 13.34 3.42
CA ASP A 155 17.63 14.39 4.10
C ASP A 155 17.03 13.81 5.40
N ILE A 156 16.59 14.68 6.32
CA ILE A 156 15.90 14.28 7.55
C ILE A 156 14.38 14.41 7.36
N ASN A 157 13.92 15.15 6.34
CA ASN A 157 12.50 15.52 6.18
C ASN A 157 11.83 14.98 4.90
N GLY A 158 12.40 13.97 4.25
CA GLY A 158 11.85 13.38 3.04
C GLY A 158 10.47 12.70 3.19
N GLU A 159 9.73 12.61 2.10
CA GLU A 159 8.44 11.89 2.04
C GLU A 159 8.52 10.51 1.35
N THR A 160 9.70 10.16 0.84
CA THR A 160 9.88 9.03 -0.08
C THR A 160 11.08 8.16 0.29
N TYR A 161 11.25 7.82 1.57
CA TYR A 161 12.31 6.89 2.00
C TYR A 161 11.95 5.47 1.62
N PRO A 162 12.84 4.71 0.96
CA PRO A 162 12.64 3.29 0.70
C PRO A 162 12.24 2.54 1.98
N TYR A 163 11.14 1.79 1.93
CA TYR A 163 10.55 1.15 3.12
C TYR A 163 10.32 -0.35 2.95
N LEU A 164 9.57 -0.77 1.94
CA LEU A 164 9.32 -2.18 1.64
C LEU A 164 9.47 -2.48 0.16
N LEU A 165 9.80 -3.73 -0.15
CA LEU A 165 9.94 -4.24 -1.50
C LEU A 165 9.16 -5.54 -1.62
N SER A 166 8.35 -5.66 -2.67
CA SER A 166 7.79 -6.93 -3.15
C SER A 166 8.07 -7.10 -4.64
N LYS A 167 7.74 -8.28 -5.17
CA LYS A 167 7.82 -8.53 -6.62
C LYS A 167 7.00 -7.52 -7.43
N ASN A 168 5.88 -7.07 -6.87
CA ASN A 168 4.90 -6.24 -7.59
C ASN A 168 4.99 -4.76 -7.25
N TYR A 169 5.48 -4.41 -6.05
CA TYR A 169 5.38 -3.05 -5.52
C TYR A 169 6.65 -2.60 -4.80
N LEU A 170 6.85 -1.28 -4.82
CA LEU A 170 7.81 -0.54 -4.01
C LEU A 170 7.02 0.31 -3.03
N ALA A 171 7.38 0.27 -1.75
CA ALA A 171 6.84 1.17 -0.74
C ALA A 171 7.90 2.14 -0.27
N PHE A 172 7.49 3.38 -0.12
CA PHE A 172 8.22 4.44 0.54
C PHE A 172 7.47 4.91 1.77
N CYS A 173 8.17 5.44 2.77
CA CYS A 173 7.54 6.09 3.92
C CYS A 173 8.06 7.52 4.11
N SER A 174 7.26 8.35 4.77
CA SER A 174 7.73 9.66 5.24
C SER A 174 8.70 9.52 6.41
N ALA A 175 9.63 10.47 6.53
CA ALA A 175 10.65 10.48 7.58
C ALA A 175 10.07 10.37 9.00
N PRO A 176 10.79 9.69 9.91
CA PRO A 176 10.57 9.86 11.34
C PRO A 176 10.85 11.32 11.74
N THR A 177 10.09 11.86 12.67
CA THR A 177 10.37 13.18 13.26
C THR A 177 11.71 13.15 14.00
N SER A 178 12.43 14.28 14.01
CA SER A 178 13.74 14.42 14.67
C SER A 178 13.69 14.35 16.21
N GLY A 179 12.53 14.07 16.83
CA GLY A 179 12.40 13.87 18.27
C GLY A 179 12.64 15.12 19.13
N LEU A 180 12.75 16.32 18.54
CA LEU A 180 13.13 17.56 19.23
C LEU A 180 11.94 18.39 19.76
N GLU A 181 10.76 17.80 19.90
CA GLU A 181 9.60 18.51 20.46
C GLU A 181 9.67 18.47 21.98
N ALA A 182 9.78 19.64 22.62
CA ALA A 182 9.83 19.77 24.08
C ALA A 182 8.56 19.17 24.71
N SER A 183 8.74 18.27 25.67
CA SER A 183 7.66 17.48 26.26
C SER A 183 6.61 18.34 26.97
N GLN A 184 5.44 18.51 26.35
CA GLN A 184 4.23 19.04 27.01
C GLN A 184 3.40 17.93 27.69
N GLY A 185 3.98 16.74 27.89
CA GLY A 185 3.27 15.58 28.47
C GLY A 185 2.28 14.89 27.51
N LEU A 186 2.18 15.36 26.26
CA LEU A 186 1.36 14.73 25.21
C LEU A 186 2.21 13.75 24.38
N PRO A 187 1.62 12.69 23.81
CA PRO A 187 2.34 11.77 22.93
C PRO A 187 2.74 12.46 21.62
N LEU A 188 3.75 11.91 20.94
CA LEU A 188 4.10 12.28 19.56
C LEU A 188 3.25 11.46 18.59
N GLY A 189 2.27 12.10 17.95
CA GLY A 189 1.22 11.40 17.19
C GLY A 189 1.78 10.50 16.07
N ARG A 190 2.76 11.00 15.32
CA ARG A 190 3.48 10.23 14.29
C ARG A 190 4.21 9.02 14.88
N GLU A 191 4.86 9.14 16.04
CA GLU A 191 5.58 8.02 16.65
C GLU A 191 4.62 6.93 17.11
N VAL A 192 3.47 7.30 17.66
CA VAL A 192 2.39 6.36 17.99
C VAL A 192 1.92 5.61 16.74
N LEU A 193 1.73 6.33 15.62
CA LEU A 193 1.36 5.70 14.35
C LEU A 193 2.43 4.74 13.87
N VAL A 194 3.70 5.16 13.83
CA VAL A 194 4.82 4.32 13.38
C VAL A 194 4.93 3.08 14.25
N ALA A 195 4.90 3.21 15.58
CA ALA A 195 5.00 2.09 16.50
C ALA A 195 3.86 1.06 16.30
N PHE A 196 2.63 1.53 16.06
CA PHE A 196 1.49 0.66 15.83
C PHE A 196 1.50 0.03 14.43
N LEU A 197 1.70 0.83 13.39
CA LEU A 197 1.50 0.42 12.00
C LEU A 197 2.69 -0.34 11.44
N LYS A 198 3.94 0.08 11.73
CA LYS A 198 5.17 -0.50 11.17
C LYS A 198 5.22 -2.04 11.24
N PRO A 199 4.90 -2.71 12.38
CA PRO A 199 4.91 -4.18 12.45
C PRO A 199 3.77 -4.86 11.68
N THR A 200 2.72 -4.11 11.30
CA THR A 200 1.52 -4.65 10.66
C THR A 200 1.50 -4.46 9.15
N ILE A 201 2.33 -3.55 8.63
CA ILE A 201 2.33 -3.20 7.22
C ILE A 201 3.01 -4.28 6.39
N LYS A 202 2.32 -4.70 5.32
CA LYS A 202 2.87 -5.62 4.32
C LYS A 202 2.43 -5.20 2.93
N LEU A 203 3.34 -5.32 1.96
CA LEU A 203 3.00 -5.28 0.54
C LEU A 203 2.34 -6.60 0.14
N ARG A 204 1.30 -6.55 -0.69
CA ARG A 204 0.67 -7.75 -1.27
C ARG A 204 1.25 -8.12 -2.62
#